data_AF-A0A926KXJ5-F1
#
_entry.id   AF-A0A926KXJ5-F1
#
_cell.length_a   1.000
_cell.length_b   1.000
_cell.length_c   1.000
_cell.angle_alpha   90.00
_cell.angle_beta   90.00
_cell.angle_gamma   90.00
#
_symmetry.space_group_name_H-M   'P 1'
#
loop_
_entity.id
_entity.type
_entity.pdbx_description
1 polymer ?
#
loop_
_entity_poly.entity_id
_entity_poly.type
_entity_poly.pdbx_seq_one_letter_code
_entity_poly.pdbx_strand_id
1 'polypeptide(L)'
;PTRFVRRTHEVSGERWGRLKRAAQARGVTPSALLCAAYAEALALWAKEPRFTLNVTIGDRLPLHPHVERLIGDFTNLVLLEVDT
;
A
#
# COMPACT_ATOMS: atom_id res chain seq x y z
N PRO A 1 17.52 15.18 -20.23
CA PRO A 1 16.15 14.67 -20.48
C PRO A 1 15.68 13.71 -19.38
N THR A 2 14.50 13.94 -18.81
CA THR A 2 13.90 13.07 -17.79
C THR A 2 13.44 11.77 -18.46
N ARG A 3 13.98 10.63 -18.01
CA ARG A 3 13.60 9.31 -18.55
C ARG A 3 12.78 8.56 -17.52
N PHE A 4 11.56 8.20 -17.88
CA PHE A 4 10.75 7.27 -17.09
C PHE A 4 11.38 5.88 -17.18
N VAL A 5 11.68 5.29 -16.02
CA VAL A 5 12.23 3.94 -15.90
C VAL A 5 11.57 3.22 -14.74
N ARG A 6 11.40 1.90 -14.86
CA ARG A 6 10.98 1.08 -13.73
C ARG A 6 12.09 1.04 -12.69
N ARG A 7 11.75 1.37 -11.44
CA ARG A 7 12.62 1.18 -10.28
C ARG A 7 12.07 0.03 -9.45
N THR A 8 12.96 -0.80 -8.93
CA THR A 8 12.62 -1.90 -8.03
C THR A 8 13.56 -1.85 -6.85
N HIS A 9 13.03 -2.16 -5.66
CA HIS A 9 13.82 -2.35 -4.45
C HIS A 9 13.30 -3.59 -3.72
N GLU A 10 14.21 -4.37 -3.16
CA GLU A 10 13.88 -5.56 -2.38
C GLU A 10 14.33 -5.35 -0.93
N VAL A 11 13.43 -5.65 0.00
CA VAL A 11 13.70 -5.62 1.43
C VAL A 11 14.01 -7.05 1.87
N SER A 12 15.15 -7.25 2.54
CA SER A 12 15.55 -8.58 3.02
C SER A 12 14.47 -9.21 3.90
N GLY A 13 14.36 -10.54 3.86
CA GLY A 13 13.37 -11.28 4.64
C GLY A 13 13.45 -11.00 6.15
N GLU A 14 14.67 -10.83 6.68
CA GLU A 14 14.89 -10.44 8.07
C GLU A 14 14.29 -9.06 8.38
N ARG A 15 14.63 -8.05 7.58
CA ARG A 15 14.13 -6.68 7.74
C ARG A 15 12.61 -6.63 7.58
N TRP A 16 12.07 -7.36 6.60
CA TRP A 16 10.63 -7.47 6.41
C TRP A 16 9.93 -8.14 7.60
N GLY A 17 10.52 -9.21 8.15
CA GLY A 17 10.03 -9.84 9.37
C GLY A 17 9.98 -8.88 10.56
N ARG A 18 11.01 -8.05 10.74
CA ARG A 18 11.03 -7.01 11.77
C ARG A 18 9.93 -5.96 11.57
N LEU A 19 9.72 -5.49 10.35
CA LEU A 19 8.66 -4.53 10.02
C LEU A 19 7.27 -5.09 10.32
N LYS A 20 6.99 -6.34 9.92
CA LYS A 20 5.71 -7.00 10.22
C LYS A 20 5.44 -7.13 11.72
N ARG A 21 6.45 -7.51 12.52
CA ARG A 21 6.33 -7.56 13.98
C ARG A 21 6.06 -6.18 14.59
N ALA A 22 6.73 -5.14 14.09
CA ALA A 22 6.52 -3.77 14.54
C ALA A 22 5.11 -3.24 14.22
N ALA A 23 4.58 -3.59 13.03
CA ALA A 23 3.21 -3.28 12.63
C ALA A 23 2.19 -4.01 13.53
N GLN A 24 2.38 -5.32 13.74
CA GLN A 24 1.53 -6.12 14.60
C GLN A 24 1.50 -5.59 16.04
N ALA A 25 2.66 -5.24 16.60
CA ALA A 25 2.75 -4.67 17.96
C ALA A 25 2.01 -3.33 18.11
N ARG A 26 1.72 -2.65 16.99
CA ARG A 26 0.97 -1.38 16.94
C ARG A 26 -0.47 -1.56 16.44
N GLY A 27 -0.92 -2.79 16.21
CA GLY A 27 -2.27 -3.07 15.73
C GLY A 27 -2.55 -2.65 14.29
N VAL A 28 -1.52 -2.44 13.47
CA VAL A 28 -1.68 -2.04 12.06
C VAL A 28 -1.28 -3.15 11.10
N THR A 29 -1.87 -3.16 9.90
CA THR A 29 -1.52 -4.11 8.86
C THR A 29 -0.18 -3.72 8.20
N PRO A 30 0.55 -4.68 7.59
CA PRO A 30 1.74 -4.36 6.81
C PRO A 30 1.46 -3.40 5.64
N SER A 31 0.28 -3.51 5.01
CA SER A 31 -0.14 -2.59 3.95
C SER A 31 -0.32 -1.16 4.47
N ALA A 32 -0.93 -0.98 5.64
CA ALA A 32 -1.06 0.33 6.28
C ALA A 32 0.31 0.92 6.67
N LEU A 33 1.23 0.09 7.19
CA LEU A 33 2.60 0.52 7.49
C LEU A 33 3.32 1.05 6.23
N LEU A 34 3.25 0.30 5.12
CA LEU A 34 3.89 0.71 3.87
C LEU A 34 3.20 1.93 3.25
N CYS A 35 1.88 2.02 3.34
CA CYS A 35 1.12 3.17 2.86
C CYS A 35 1.51 4.44 3.62
N ALA A 36 1.64 4.37 4.95
CA ALA A 36 2.12 5.48 5.77
C ALA A 36 3.56 5.90 5.38
N ALA A 37 4.48 4.94 5.25
CA ALA A 37 5.86 5.24 4.83
C ALA A 37 5.92 5.87 3.42
N TYR A 38 5.03 5.46 2.52
CA TYR A 38 4.91 6.04 1.18
C TYR A 38 4.34 7.47 1.22
N ALA A 39 3.29 7.70 2.02
CA ALA A 39 2.70 9.02 2.24
C ALA A 39 3.73 10.02 2.79
N GLU A 40 4.47 9.65 3.84
CA GLU A 40 5.55 10.44 4.41
C GLU A 40 6.63 10.79 3.38
N ALA A 41 7.05 9.81 2.58
CA ALA A 41 8.05 10.04 1.54
C ALA A 41 7.56 10.99 0.45
N LEU A 42 6.27 10.94 0.09
CA LEU A 42 5.65 11.86 -0.87
C LEU A 42 5.48 13.26 -0.27
N ALA A 43 5.10 13.37 0.99
CA ALA A 43 4.88 14.64 1.68
C ALA A 43 6.12 15.54 1.65
N LEU A 44 7.33 14.95 1.70
CA LEU A 44 8.61 15.67 1.55
C LEU A 44 8.74 16.44 0.22
N TRP A 45 7.98 16.07 -0.80
CA TRP A 45 8.01 16.66 -2.14
C TRP A 45 6.67 17.25 -2.57
N ALA A 46 5.62 17.06 -1.77
CA ALA A 46 4.29 17.56 -2.04
C ALA A 46 4.25 19.08 -1.80
N LYS A 47 3.36 19.76 -2.52
CA LYS A 47 3.12 21.19 -2.30
C LYS A 47 2.49 21.44 -0.92
N GLU A 48 1.63 20.52 -0.48
CA GLU A 48 0.91 20.58 0.79
C GLU A 48 1.04 19.22 1.50
N PRO A 49 1.07 19.20 2.85
CA PRO A 49 1.12 17.96 3.63
C PRO A 49 -0.19 17.16 3.56
N ARG A 50 -1.29 17.80 3.15
CA ARG A 50 -2.61 17.18 3.01
C ARG A 50 -2.92 16.86 1.55
N PHE A 51 -3.17 15.59 1.26
CA PHE A 51 -3.47 15.12 -0.09
C PHE A 51 -4.26 13.80 -0.07
N THR A 52 -4.61 13.29 -1.24
CA THR A 52 -5.32 12.01 -1.39
C THR A 52 -4.48 11.02 -2.17
N LEU A 53 -4.33 9.81 -1.64
CA LEU A 53 -3.74 8.68 -2.35
C LEU A 53 -4.84 7.84 -2.99
N ASN A 54 -4.65 7.48 -4.26
CA ASN A 54 -5.45 6.44 -4.91
C ASN A 54 -4.80 5.07 -4.63
N VAL A 55 -5.43 4.28 -3.77
CA VAL A 55 -4.91 2.99 -3.31
C VAL A 55 -5.66 1.86 -4.00
N THR A 56 -4.95 1.07 -4.79
CA THR A 56 -5.48 -0.15 -5.40
C THR A 56 -5.53 -1.28 -4.39
N ILE A 57 -6.71 -1.85 -4.18
CA ILE A 57 -6.93 -3.04 -3.35
C ILE A 57 -7.53 -4.16 -4.22
N GLY A 58 -7.40 -5.39 -3.74
CA GLY A 58 -7.86 -6.59 -4.46
C GLY A 58 -8.86 -7.40 -3.63
N ASP A 59 -9.74 -6.72 -2.89
CA ASP A 59 -10.78 -7.37 -2.10
C ASP A 59 -11.84 -7.99 -3.01
N ARG A 60 -12.19 -9.26 -2.72
CA ARG A 60 -13.24 -9.98 -3.42
C ARG A 60 -14.46 -10.08 -2.52
N LEU A 61 -15.61 -9.65 -3.04
CA LEU A 61 -16.88 -9.79 -2.30
C LEU A 61 -17.21 -11.28 -2.10
N PRO A 62 -17.59 -11.73 -0.90
CA PRO A 62 -17.84 -13.14 -0.59
C PRO A 62 -19.20 -13.63 -1.11
N LEU A 63 -19.48 -13.40 -2.39
CA LEU A 63 -20.75 -13.71 -3.05
C LEU A 63 -20.87 -15.20 -3.44
N HIS A 64 -19.76 -15.93 -3.43
CA HIS A 64 -19.72 -17.35 -3.76
C HIS A 64 -18.56 -18.05 -3.02
N PRO A 65 -18.72 -19.31 -2.54
CA PRO A 65 -17.66 -20.06 -1.85
C PRO A 65 -16.36 -20.27 -2.63
N HIS A 66 -16.37 -19.95 -3.92
CA HIS A 66 -15.24 -20.16 -4.83
C HIS A 66 -14.73 -18.87 -5.48
N VAL A 67 -15.14 -17.69 -4.97
CA VAL A 67 -14.78 -16.39 -5.54
C VAL A 67 -13.26 -16.18 -5.65
N GLU A 68 -12.49 -16.68 -4.67
CA GLU A 68 -11.01 -16.61 -4.65
C GLU A 68 -10.34 -17.42 -5.78
N ARG A 69 -11.06 -18.36 -6.39
CA ARG A 69 -10.53 -19.26 -7.43
C ARG A 69 -10.82 -18.75 -8.85
N LEU A 70 -11.55 -17.65 -8.98
CA LEU A 70 -11.96 -17.10 -10.26
C LEU A 70 -10.84 -16.24 -10.88
N ILE A 71 -10.64 -16.42 -12.18
CA ILE A 71 -9.84 -15.50 -13.00
C ILE A 71 -10.76 -14.39 -13.48
N GLY A 72 -10.36 -13.13 -13.28
CA GLY A 72 -11.16 -11.96 -13.63
C GLY A 72 -10.58 -10.68 -13.04
N ASP A 73 -11.18 -9.55 -13.38
CA ASP A 73 -10.83 -8.26 -12.79
C ASP A 73 -11.62 -8.02 -11.50
N PHE A 74 -10.89 -7.83 -10.41
CA PHE A 74 -11.39 -7.51 -9.07
C PHE A 74 -10.68 -6.29 -8.51
N THR A 75 -10.14 -5.44 -9.39
CA THR A 75 -9.44 -4.22 -9.01
C THR A 75 -10.45 -3.27 -8.37
N ASN A 76 -10.20 -2.89 -7.12
CA ASN A 76 -10.98 -1.91 -6.42
C ASN A 76 -10.07 -0.76 -5.94
N LEU A 77 -10.64 0.43 -5.79
CA LEU A 77 -9.89 1.64 -5.49
C LEU A 77 -10.43 2.27 -4.20
N VAL A 78 -9.52 2.66 -3.32
CA VAL A 78 -9.83 3.46 -2.13
C VAL A 78 -9.12 4.80 -2.25
N LEU A 79 -9.87 5.88 -2.10
CA LEU A 79 -9.31 7.22 -1.94
C LEU A 79 -8.99 7.42 -0.46
N LEU A 80 -7.70 7.46 -0.15
CA LEU A 80 -7.21 7.61 1.21
C LEU A 80 -6.80 9.06 1.46
N GLU A 81 -7.41 9.71 2.44
CA GLU A 81 -6.92 10.98 2.96
C GLU A 81 -5.56 10.77 3.65
N VAL A 82 -4.61 11.63 3.32
CA VAL A 82 -3.33 11.78 4.00
C VAL A 82 -3.31 13.15 4.66
N ASP A 83 -3.00 13.16 5.94
CA ASP A 83 -2.71 14.34 6.74
C ASP A 83 -1.48 13.99 7.59
N THR A 84 -0.31 14.47 7.16
CA THR A 84 1.01 14.20 7.76
C THR A 84 1.65 15.47 8.29
#